data_AF-A0A5M6C5J3-F1
#
_entry.id   AF-A0A5M6C5J3-F1
#
_cell.length_a   1.000
_cell.length_b   1.000
_cell.length_c   1.000
_cell.angle_alpha   90.00
_cell.angle_beta   90.00
_cell.angle_gamma   90.00
#
_symmetry.space_group_name_H-M   'P 1'
#
loop_
_entity.id
_entity.type
_entity.pdbx_description
1 polymer ?
#
loop_
_entity_poly.entity_id
_entity_poly.type
_entity_poly.pdbx_seq_one_letter_code
_entity_poly.pdbx_strand_id
1 'polypeptide(L)'
;MTTSLVVPIAYITVLVTGLAIFSRVYRKRRAAEKTSFEPWFPSHPTRELYISLISNPDSLEIPDSLLKSALLVRATTDVKRIWRIRDDKIALTNLHTRGLIGDDTMARFAAAEKELEAEIVDVVSEANTFRQGWGQVIFATATEMAQAEKTRDTVMSIPKIKAVEEKRIALRQKYLPTAPPSQPQIQPASSTTATPAVSPPSQTSSQVASPQKVSSGTSTPNLVSEAVGGGSGSGGSSKTGSPAPGSPAQSAASTPSKSTPSKKKGKKK
;
A
#
# COMPACT_ATOMS: atom_id res chain seq x y z
N MET A 1 24.96 55.51 -26.95
CA MET A 1 25.55 54.41 -26.14
C MET A 1 24.50 53.42 -25.60
N THR A 2 23.22 53.78 -25.45
CA THR A 2 22.20 52.89 -24.85
C THR A 2 21.64 51.82 -25.80
N THR A 3 21.67 52.04 -27.12
CA THR A 3 21.12 51.12 -28.12
C THR A 3 21.90 49.79 -28.24
N SER A 4 23.21 49.78 -27.97
CA SER A 4 24.05 48.58 -28.07
C SER A 4 23.76 47.53 -26.99
N LEU A 5 23.22 47.94 -25.83
CA LEU A 5 22.87 47.02 -24.73
C LEU A 5 21.40 46.59 -24.79
N VAL A 6 20.52 47.44 -25.35
CA VAL A 6 19.08 47.14 -25.46
C VAL A 6 18.80 45.99 -26.41
N VAL A 7 19.53 45.89 -27.53
CA VAL A 7 19.36 44.81 -28.52
C VAL A 7 19.60 43.41 -27.93
N PRO A 8 20.74 43.12 -27.25
CA PRO A 8 20.96 41.80 -26.66
C PRO A 8 20.00 41.49 -25.50
N ILE A 9 19.63 42.50 -24.69
CA ILE A 9 18.64 42.31 -23.61
C ILE A 9 17.26 41.97 -24.22
N ALA A 10 16.82 42.71 -25.25
CA ALA A 10 15.57 42.43 -25.94
C ALA A 10 15.55 41.01 -26.53
N TYR A 11 16.65 40.57 -27.16
CA TYR A 11 16.78 39.21 -27.70
C TYR A 11 16.60 38.14 -26.62
N ILE A 12 17.26 38.29 -25.47
CA ILE A 12 17.12 37.37 -24.34
C ILE A 12 15.68 37.37 -23.81
N THR A 13 15.05 38.55 -23.66
CA THR A 13 13.66 38.62 -23.16
C THR A 13 12.67 37.92 -24.09
N VAL A 14 12.84 38.04 -25.41
CA VAL A 14 12.02 37.33 -26.39
C VAL A 14 12.25 35.82 -26.31
N LEU A 15 13.51 35.38 -26.20
CA LEU A 15 13.86 33.97 -26.03
C LEU A 15 13.26 33.37 -24.76
N VAL A 16 13.41 34.05 -23.62
CA VAL A 16 12.89 33.58 -22.32
C VAL A 16 11.37 33.56 -22.34
N THR A 17 10.73 34.57 -22.93
CA THR A 17 9.26 34.63 -23.04
C THR A 17 8.74 33.51 -23.95
N GLY A 18 9.37 33.31 -25.11
CA GLY A 18 9.03 32.21 -26.02
C GLY A 18 9.22 30.83 -25.38
N LEU A 19 10.34 30.64 -24.66
CA LEU A 19 10.64 29.40 -23.94
C LEU A 19 9.66 29.17 -22.77
N ALA A 20 9.29 30.21 -22.03
CA ALA A 20 8.33 30.12 -20.94
C ALA A 20 6.94 29.76 -21.43
N ILE A 21 6.47 30.38 -22.52
CA ILE A 21 5.19 30.05 -23.17
C ILE A 21 5.23 28.60 -23.66
N PHE A 22 6.28 28.20 -24.38
CA PHE A 22 6.42 26.82 -24.87
C PHE A 22 6.44 25.80 -23.72
N SER A 23 7.24 26.05 -22.67
CA SER A 23 7.31 25.18 -21.48
C SER A 23 5.95 25.05 -20.80
N ARG A 24 5.20 26.15 -20.67
CA ARG A 24 3.85 26.15 -20.08
C ARG A 24 2.86 25.36 -20.93
N VAL A 25 2.84 25.55 -22.25
CA VAL A 25 1.95 24.83 -23.16
C VAL A 25 2.31 23.34 -23.22
N TYR A 26 3.60 23.01 -23.35
CA TYR A 26 4.09 21.63 -23.37
C TYR A 26 3.76 20.88 -22.07
N ARG A 27 4.03 21.49 -20.90
CA ARG A 27 3.69 20.89 -19.61
C ARG A 27 2.18 20.75 -19.43
N LYS A 28 1.38 21.72 -19.87
CA LYS A 28 -0.08 21.64 -19.81
C LYS A 28 -0.61 20.48 -20.69
N ARG A 29 -0.09 20.32 -21.91
CA ARG A 29 -0.46 19.21 -22.80
C ARG A 29 -0.07 17.85 -22.23
N ARG A 30 1.18 17.70 -21.76
CA ARG A 30 1.66 16.48 -21.09
C ARG A 30 0.87 16.15 -19.83
N ALA A 31 0.43 17.15 -19.07
CA ALA A 31 -0.42 16.94 -17.91
C ALA A 31 -1.83 16.46 -18.31
N ALA A 32 -2.43 17.07 -19.35
CA ALA A 32 -3.73 16.66 -19.87
C ALA A 32 -3.72 15.22 -20.42
N GLU A 33 -2.66 14.84 -21.13
CA GLU A 33 -2.46 13.46 -21.61
C GLU A 33 -2.41 12.47 -20.44
N LYS A 34 -1.67 12.79 -19.36
CA LYS A 34 -1.59 11.94 -18.16
C LYS A 34 -2.93 11.82 -17.42
N THR A 35 -3.79 12.84 -17.47
CA THR A 35 -5.13 12.80 -16.86
C THR A 35 -6.19 12.15 -17.74
N SER A 36 -5.90 11.85 -19.00
CA SER A 36 -6.86 11.27 -19.95
C SER A 36 -6.99 9.76 -19.88
N PHE A 37 -6.17 9.10 -19.04
CA PHE A 37 -6.16 7.65 -18.92
C PHE A 37 -7.23 7.14 -17.97
N GLU A 38 -7.72 5.95 -18.27
CA GLU A 38 -8.61 5.22 -17.38
C GLU A 38 -7.91 4.92 -16.04
N PRO A 39 -8.58 5.15 -14.89
CA PRO A 39 -8.04 4.81 -13.58
C PRO A 39 -7.64 3.34 -13.48
N TRP A 40 -6.52 3.05 -12.81
CA TRP A 40 -6.01 1.68 -12.66
C TRP A 40 -6.96 0.78 -11.86
N PHE A 41 -7.55 1.34 -10.81
CA PHE A 41 -8.59 0.68 -10.04
C PHE A 41 -9.97 1.21 -10.43
N PRO A 42 -10.99 0.33 -10.46
CA PRO A 42 -12.36 0.78 -10.62
C PRO A 42 -12.76 1.69 -9.45
N SER A 43 -13.88 2.40 -9.64
CA SER A 43 -14.51 3.23 -8.60
C SER A 43 -14.58 2.50 -7.25
N HIS A 44 -14.47 3.23 -6.15
CA HIS A 44 -14.33 2.69 -4.80
C HIS A 44 -15.68 2.64 -4.06
N PRO A 45 -16.51 1.58 -4.24
CA PRO A 45 -17.89 1.59 -3.78
C PRO A 45 -18.03 1.73 -2.26
N THR A 46 -17.10 1.17 -1.48
CA THR A 46 -17.13 1.23 -0.01
C THR A 46 -16.77 2.62 0.52
N ARG A 47 -16.03 3.41 -0.26
CA ARG A 47 -15.70 4.81 0.04
C ARG A 47 -16.89 5.69 -0.32
N GLU A 48 -17.45 5.51 -1.51
CA GLU A 48 -18.64 6.23 -1.93
C GLU A 48 -19.82 5.97 -1.00
N LEU A 49 -19.97 4.74 -0.49
CA LEU A 49 -20.96 4.40 0.53
C LEU A 49 -20.70 5.15 1.84
N TYR A 50 -19.45 5.16 2.33
CA TYR A 50 -19.09 5.90 3.54
C TYR A 50 -19.34 7.40 3.40
N ILE A 51 -18.93 7.99 2.27
CA ILE A 51 -19.14 9.41 1.96
C ILE A 51 -20.64 9.71 1.84
N SER A 52 -21.41 8.82 1.22
CA SER A 52 -22.86 8.93 1.17
C SER A 52 -23.50 8.91 2.57
N LEU A 53 -23.01 8.03 3.47
CA LEU A 53 -23.48 7.98 4.85
C LEU A 53 -23.20 9.28 5.62
N ILE A 54 -22.01 9.87 5.47
CA ILE A 54 -21.65 11.11 6.19
C ILE A 54 -22.24 12.37 5.55
N SER A 55 -22.48 12.37 4.24
CA SER A 55 -23.04 13.53 3.52
C SER A 55 -24.56 13.60 3.58
N ASN A 56 -25.23 12.54 4.05
CA ASN A 56 -26.68 12.53 4.19
C ASN A 56 -27.12 13.58 5.25
N PRO A 57 -28.01 14.54 4.93
CA PRO A 57 -28.48 15.55 5.88
C PRO A 57 -29.22 14.96 7.10
N ASP A 58 -29.74 13.74 6.99
CA ASP A 58 -30.38 13.00 8.09
C ASP A 58 -29.35 12.30 9.01
N SER A 59 -28.05 12.57 8.83
CA SER A 59 -26.94 11.95 9.56
C SER A 59 -26.99 12.07 11.08
N LEU A 60 -27.82 12.97 11.64
CA LEU A 60 -28.08 13.06 13.08
C LEU A 60 -28.70 11.78 13.66
N GLU A 61 -29.32 10.93 12.83
CA GLU A 61 -29.89 9.65 13.25
C GLU A 61 -28.95 8.45 13.08
N ILE A 62 -27.80 8.62 12.40
CA ILE A 62 -26.91 7.50 12.09
C ILE A 62 -26.03 7.20 13.31
N PRO A 63 -26.04 5.96 13.84
CA PRO A 63 -25.21 5.62 14.97
C PRO A 63 -23.73 5.58 14.61
N ASP A 64 -22.88 6.11 15.49
CA ASP A 64 -21.42 6.08 15.40
C ASP A 64 -20.84 4.68 15.13
N SER A 65 -21.51 3.63 15.62
CA SER A 65 -21.09 2.25 15.39
C SER A 65 -21.16 1.85 13.91
N LEU A 66 -22.14 2.39 13.17
CA LEU A 66 -22.28 2.16 11.74
C LEU A 66 -21.22 2.90 10.94
N LEU A 67 -20.89 4.14 11.32
CA LEU A 67 -19.81 4.89 10.65
C LEU A 67 -18.44 4.23 10.86
N LYS A 68 -18.17 3.75 12.07
CA LYS A 68 -16.93 3.02 12.40
C LYS A 68 -16.83 1.69 11.63
N SER A 69 -17.93 0.95 11.51
CA SER A 69 -17.93 -0.29 10.73
C SER A 69 -17.81 -0.03 9.23
N ALA A 70 -18.46 1.01 8.70
CA ALA A 70 -18.32 1.43 7.31
C ALA A 70 -16.87 1.84 6.98
N LEU A 71 -16.22 2.61 7.85
CA LEU A 71 -14.81 2.96 7.70
C LEU A 71 -13.90 1.71 7.73
N LEU A 72 -14.20 0.73 8.59
CA LEU A 72 -13.44 -0.52 8.64
C LEU A 72 -13.61 -1.35 7.36
N VAL A 73 -14.79 -1.36 6.76
CA VAL A 73 -15.06 -2.01 5.47
C VAL A 73 -14.36 -1.28 4.31
N ARG A 74 -14.31 0.06 4.34
CA ARG A 74 -13.48 0.88 3.44
C ARG A 74 -12.01 0.45 3.54
N ALA A 75 -11.44 0.47 4.75
CA ALA A 75 -10.06 0.04 5.00
C ALA A 75 -9.77 -1.41 4.55
N THR A 76 -10.73 -2.33 4.73
CA THR A 76 -10.61 -3.73 4.28
C THR A 76 -10.51 -3.83 2.75
N THR A 77 -11.22 -2.95 2.03
CA THR A 77 -11.13 -2.85 0.56
C THR A 77 -9.76 -2.32 0.14
N ASP A 78 -9.24 -1.31 0.84
CA ASP A 78 -7.90 -0.77 0.59
C ASP A 78 -6.81 -1.82 0.81
N VAL A 79 -6.90 -2.64 1.87
CA VAL A 79 -5.96 -3.75 2.09
C VAL A 79 -5.93 -4.72 0.90
N LYS A 80 -7.10 -5.07 0.34
CA LYS A 80 -7.16 -5.92 -0.85
C LYS A 80 -6.49 -5.25 -2.06
N ARG A 81 -6.63 -3.93 -2.21
CA ARG A 81 -5.94 -3.15 -3.25
C ARG A 81 -4.43 -3.12 -3.02
N ILE A 82 -3.97 -3.00 -1.77
CA ILE A 82 -2.54 -3.04 -1.40
C ILE A 82 -1.92 -4.37 -1.82
N TRP A 83 -2.57 -5.50 -1.52
CA TRP A 83 -2.07 -6.81 -1.95
C TRP A 83 -1.91 -6.89 -3.46
N ARG A 84 -2.91 -6.38 -4.20
CA ARG A 84 -2.87 -6.35 -5.66
C ARG A 84 -1.76 -5.44 -6.19
N ILE A 85 -1.60 -4.21 -5.70
CA ILE A 85 -0.49 -3.33 -6.08
C ILE A 85 0.85 -4.02 -5.83
N ARG A 86 1.03 -4.66 -4.67
CA ARG A 86 2.30 -5.28 -4.30
C ARG A 86 2.65 -6.43 -5.25
N ASP A 87 1.69 -7.28 -5.57
CA ASP A 87 1.89 -8.42 -6.47
C ASP A 87 2.11 -7.92 -7.93
N ASP A 88 1.34 -6.93 -8.38
CA ASP A 88 1.45 -6.32 -9.71
C ASP A 88 2.79 -5.57 -9.89
N LYS A 89 3.31 -4.91 -8.85
CA LYS A 89 4.59 -4.15 -8.90
C LYS A 89 5.76 -5.02 -9.34
N ILE A 90 5.84 -6.22 -8.77
CA ILE A 90 6.92 -7.18 -9.08
C ILE A 90 6.76 -7.69 -10.52
N ALA A 91 5.54 -8.02 -10.93
CA ALA A 91 5.27 -8.50 -12.28
C ALA A 91 5.55 -7.43 -13.35
N LEU A 92 5.07 -6.20 -13.15
CA LEU A 92 5.21 -5.09 -14.08
C LEU A 92 6.66 -4.63 -14.25
N THR A 93 7.42 -4.55 -13.16
CA THR A 93 8.85 -4.19 -13.23
C THR A 93 9.65 -5.21 -14.06
N ASN A 94 9.33 -6.50 -13.91
CA ASN A 94 9.94 -7.56 -14.71
C ASN A 94 9.51 -7.54 -16.18
N LEU A 95 8.31 -7.05 -16.48
CA LEU A 95 7.81 -6.93 -17.85
C LEU A 95 8.38 -5.68 -18.54
N HIS A 96 8.54 -4.59 -17.79
CA HIS A 96 9.09 -3.31 -18.24
C HIS A 96 10.57 -3.39 -18.60
N THR A 97 11.37 -4.03 -17.75
CA THR A 97 12.81 -4.26 -18.04
C THR A 97 13.06 -5.12 -19.28
N ARG A 98 12.09 -5.96 -19.67
CA ARG A 98 12.11 -6.74 -20.92
C ARG A 98 11.58 -5.99 -22.15
N GLY A 99 11.10 -4.76 -21.99
CA GLY A 99 10.53 -3.95 -23.07
C GLY A 99 9.17 -4.44 -23.57
N LEU A 100 8.49 -5.32 -22.82
CA LEU A 100 7.19 -5.88 -23.21
C LEU A 100 6.00 -4.98 -22.82
N ILE A 101 6.25 -3.93 -22.03
CA ILE A 101 5.26 -2.92 -21.66
C ILE A 101 5.85 -1.52 -21.74
N GLY A 102 5.03 -0.54 -22.13
CA GLY A 102 5.46 0.84 -22.30
C GLY A 102 5.60 1.63 -20.99
N ASP A 103 6.37 2.71 -21.02
CA ASP A 103 6.58 3.64 -19.90
C ASP A 103 5.27 4.28 -19.41
N ASP A 104 4.30 4.44 -20.32
CA ASP A 104 3.00 5.00 -19.99
C ASP A 104 2.24 4.15 -18.97
N THR A 105 2.25 2.82 -19.12
CA THR A 105 1.60 1.92 -18.15
C THR A 105 2.30 1.95 -16.80
N MET A 106 3.64 2.05 -16.78
CA MET A 106 4.39 2.21 -15.53
C MET A 106 4.06 3.54 -14.84
N ALA A 107 3.88 4.62 -15.60
CA ALA A 107 3.47 5.91 -15.07
C ALA A 107 2.04 5.86 -14.49
N ARG A 108 1.10 5.15 -15.14
CA ARG A 108 -0.26 4.92 -14.62
C ARG A 108 -0.25 4.10 -13.33
N PHE A 109 0.56 3.04 -13.29
CA PHE A 109 0.72 2.23 -12.09
C PHE A 109 1.28 3.05 -10.92
N ALA A 110 2.30 3.87 -11.15
CA ALA A 110 2.85 4.77 -10.13
C ALA A 110 1.85 5.85 -9.67
N ALA A 111 0.94 6.30 -10.55
CA ALA A 111 -0.14 7.19 -10.17
C ALA A 111 -1.16 6.49 -9.25
N ALA A 112 -1.52 5.25 -9.57
CA ALA A 112 -2.43 4.43 -8.76
C ALA A 112 -1.84 4.07 -7.39
N GLU A 113 -0.53 3.83 -7.31
CA GLU A 113 0.18 3.63 -6.03
C GLU A 113 0.04 4.88 -5.14
N LYS A 114 0.27 6.07 -5.70
CA LYS A 114 0.10 7.34 -4.97
C LYS A 114 -1.34 7.63 -4.57
N GLU A 115 -2.30 7.29 -5.42
CA GLU A 115 -3.73 7.44 -5.12
C GLU A 115 -4.12 6.55 -3.93
N LEU A 116 -3.64 5.30 -3.91
CA LEU A 116 -3.86 4.37 -2.80
C LEU A 116 -3.15 4.84 -1.51
N GLU A 117 -1.93 5.37 -1.61
CA GLU A 117 -1.23 5.96 -0.45
C GLU A 117 -2.01 7.15 0.13
N ALA A 118 -2.56 8.01 -0.73
CA ALA A 118 -3.40 9.13 -0.29
C ALA A 118 -4.67 8.64 0.42
N GLU A 119 -5.34 7.63 -0.11
CA GLU A 119 -6.53 7.01 0.49
C GLU A 119 -6.20 6.39 1.86
N ILE A 120 -5.05 5.71 2.00
CA ILE A 120 -4.60 5.15 3.29
C ILE A 120 -4.43 6.26 4.33
N VAL A 121 -3.77 7.37 3.95
CA VAL A 121 -3.58 8.51 4.85
C VAL A 121 -4.92 9.13 5.26
N ASP A 122 -5.86 9.24 4.33
CA ASP A 122 -7.21 9.73 4.58
C ASP A 122 -7.93 8.85 5.62
N VAL A 123 -7.96 7.54 5.41
CA VAL A 123 -8.57 6.55 6.33
C VAL A 123 -7.92 6.59 7.71
N VAL A 124 -6.58 6.69 7.80
CA VAL A 124 -5.88 6.82 9.09
C VAL A 124 -6.28 8.12 9.79
N SER A 125 -6.37 9.22 9.05
CA SER A 125 -6.75 10.51 9.61
C SER A 125 -8.19 10.50 10.12
N GLU A 126 -9.13 9.95 9.35
CA GLU A 126 -10.54 9.77 9.71
C GLU A 126 -10.68 8.88 10.94
N ALA A 127 -9.98 7.75 10.99
CA ALA A 127 -9.99 6.86 12.16
C ALA A 127 -9.55 7.59 13.44
N ASN A 128 -8.54 8.45 13.34
CA ASN A 128 -8.08 9.25 14.48
C ASN A 128 -9.12 10.30 14.93
N THR A 129 -10.02 10.75 14.05
CA THR A 129 -11.14 11.63 14.44
C THR A 129 -12.17 10.91 15.32
N PHE A 130 -12.42 9.62 15.05
CA PHE A 130 -13.34 8.82 15.87
C PHE A 130 -12.75 8.43 17.22
N ARG A 131 -11.48 7.99 17.24
CA ARG A 131 -10.71 7.73 18.46
C ARG A 131 -9.22 7.92 18.20
N GLN A 132 -8.56 8.68 19.08
CA GLN A 132 -7.11 8.86 19.02
C GLN A 132 -6.38 7.51 19.08
N GLY A 133 -5.41 7.30 18.20
CA GLY A 133 -4.63 6.07 18.11
C GLY A 133 -5.31 4.95 17.32
N TRP A 134 -6.59 5.08 16.95
CA TRP A 134 -7.27 4.05 16.18
C TRP A 134 -6.68 3.89 14.77
N GLY A 135 -6.17 4.97 14.18
CA GLY A 135 -5.51 4.93 12.88
C GLY A 135 -4.28 4.02 12.82
N GLN A 136 -3.60 3.76 13.95
CA GLN A 136 -2.45 2.85 13.99
C GLN A 136 -2.86 1.37 13.91
N VAL A 137 -4.05 1.03 14.39
CA VAL A 137 -4.52 -0.36 14.49
C VAL A 137 -5.56 -0.73 13.43
N ILE A 138 -6.23 0.25 12.81
CA ILE A 138 -7.33 0.00 11.86
C ILE A 138 -6.91 -0.90 10.69
N PHE A 139 -5.73 -0.69 10.12
CA PHE A 139 -5.23 -1.49 9.01
C PHE A 139 -4.77 -2.89 9.43
N ALA A 140 -4.31 -3.08 10.67
CA ALA A 140 -4.03 -4.41 11.21
C ALA A 140 -5.34 -5.21 11.34
N THR A 141 -6.37 -4.61 11.94
CA THR A 141 -7.70 -5.22 12.04
C THR A 141 -8.33 -5.49 10.67
N ALA A 142 -8.22 -4.54 9.74
CA ALA A 142 -8.72 -4.70 8.36
C ALA A 142 -7.98 -5.81 7.61
N THR A 143 -6.70 -6.03 7.90
CA THR A 143 -5.92 -7.14 7.32
C THR A 143 -6.45 -8.49 7.78
N GLU A 144 -6.70 -8.66 9.07
CA GLU A 144 -7.32 -9.87 9.61
C GLU A 144 -8.71 -10.10 9.02
N MET A 145 -9.52 -9.06 8.88
CA MET A 145 -10.83 -9.14 8.24
C MET A 145 -10.74 -9.54 6.76
N ALA A 146 -9.82 -8.96 5.99
CA ALA A 146 -9.63 -9.30 4.59
C ALA A 146 -9.18 -10.77 4.41
N GLN A 147 -8.35 -11.29 5.31
CA GLN A 147 -7.94 -12.69 5.32
C GLN A 147 -9.10 -13.63 5.70
N ALA A 148 -9.91 -13.24 6.69
CA ALA A 148 -11.10 -13.99 7.09
C ALA A 148 -12.11 -14.07 5.93
N GLU A 149 -12.36 -12.96 5.23
CA GLU A 149 -13.22 -12.93 4.03
C GLU A 149 -12.69 -13.84 2.93
N LYS A 150 -11.39 -13.76 2.62
CA LYS A 150 -10.76 -14.64 1.62
C LYS A 150 -10.91 -16.12 1.96
N THR A 151 -10.75 -16.47 3.23
CA THR A 151 -10.88 -17.85 3.72
C THR A 151 -12.34 -18.31 3.64
N ARG A 152 -13.27 -17.47 4.08
CA ARG A 152 -14.71 -17.72 3.98
C ARG A 152 -15.14 -17.91 2.53
N ASP A 153 -14.73 -17.03 1.62
CA ASP A 153 -15.07 -17.11 0.20
C ASP A 153 -14.56 -18.41 -0.42
N THR A 154 -13.33 -18.81 -0.07
CA THR A 154 -12.76 -20.08 -0.49
C THR A 154 -13.63 -21.24 -0.01
N VAL A 155 -13.97 -21.31 1.29
CA VAL A 155 -14.80 -22.37 1.87
C VAL A 155 -16.21 -22.41 1.25
N MET A 156 -16.84 -21.24 1.08
CA MET A 156 -18.18 -21.12 0.49
C MET A 156 -18.21 -21.48 -1.01
N SER A 157 -17.06 -21.39 -1.70
CA SER A 157 -16.93 -21.79 -3.10
C SER A 157 -16.72 -23.29 -3.31
N ILE A 158 -16.25 -24.02 -2.29
CA ILE A 158 -16.00 -25.48 -2.34
C ILE A 158 -17.20 -26.28 -2.89
N PRO A 159 -18.44 -26.13 -2.39
CA PRO A 159 -19.57 -26.93 -2.90
C PRO A 159 -19.85 -26.66 -4.39
N LYS A 160 -19.66 -25.42 -4.85
CA LYS A 160 -19.83 -25.06 -6.27
C LYS A 160 -18.78 -25.73 -7.14
N ILE A 161 -17.51 -25.72 -6.70
CA ILE A 161 -16.40 -26.38 -7.40
C ILE A 161 -16.65 -27.89 -7.46
N LYS A 162 -17.07 -28.50 -6.34
CA LYS A 162 -17.37 -29.94 -6.28
C LYS A 162 -18.48 -30.35 -7.25
N ALA A 163 -19.57 -29.57 -7.34
CA ALA A 163 -20.67 -29.87 -8.26
C ALA A 163 -20.26 -29.77 -9.74
N VAL A 164 -19.37 -28.83 -10.08
CA VAL A 164 -18.83 -28.70 -11.45
C VAL A 164 -17.91 -29.88 -11.76
N GLU A 165 -17.04 -30.26 -10.82
CA GLU A 165 -16.09 -31.35 -11.01
C GLU A 165 -16.80 -32.71 -11.10
N GLU A 166 -17.86 -32.94 -10.31
CA GLU A 166 -18.67 -34.15 -10.40
C GLU A 166 -19.34 -34.30 -11.78
N LYS A 167 -19.89 -33.21 -12.33
CA LYS A 167 -20.43 -33.20 -13.70
C LYS A 167 -19.34 -33.50 -14.73
N ARG A 168 -18.14 -32.94 -14.55
CA ARG A 168 -17.00 -33.18 -15.43
C ARG A 168 -16.54 -34.63 -15.38
N ILE A 169 -16.48 -35.23 -14.18
CA ILE A 169 -16.11 -36.64 -13.97
C ILE A 169 -17.17 -37.56 -14.57
N ALA A 170 -18.46 -37.29 -14.34
CA ALA A 170 -19.56 -38.08 -14.90
C ALA A 170 -19.56 -38.04 -16.44
N LEU A 171 -19.31 -36.87 -17.03
CA LEU A 171 -19.15 -36.72 -18.48
C LEU A 171 -17.94 -37.53 -18.98
N ARG A 172 -16.80 -37.41 -18.30
CA ARG A 172 -15.60 -38.17 -18.63
C ARG A 172 -15.84 -39.69 -18.56
N GLN A 173 -16.52 -40.17 -17.52
CA GLN A 173 -16.86 -41.59 -17.37
C GLN A 173 -17.81 -42.08 -18.47
N LYS A 174 -18.70 -41.22 -18.96
CA LYS A 174 -19.63 -41.55 -20.05
C LYS A 174 -18.92 -41.72 -21.40
N TYR A 175 -17.87 -40.94 -21.68
CA TYR A 175 -17.19 -40.95 -22.99
C TYR A 175 -15.85 -41.69 -23.00
N LEU A 176 -15.20 -41.87 -21.85
CA LEU A 176 -13.99 -42.67 -21.67
C LEU A 176 -14.25 -43.73 -20.58
N PRO A 177 -14.68 -44.95 -20.96
CA PRO A 177 -14.72 -46.07 -20.04
C PRO A 177 -13.30 -46.31 -19.51
N THR A 178 -13.08 -46.10 -18.22
CA THR A 178 -11.81 -46.40 -17.57
C THR A 178 -11.63 -47.92 -17.59
N ALA A 179 -10.62 -48.42 -18.31
CA ALA A 179 -10.11 -49.78 -18.11
C ALA A 179 -9.62 -49.91 -16.66
N PRO A 180 -9.85 -51.06 -16.00
CA PRO A 180 -9.65 -51.20 -14.55
C PRO A 180 -8.18 -50.95 -14.13
N PRO A 181 -7.95 -50.43 -12.92
CA PRO A 181 -6.60 -50.25 -12.40
C PRO A 181 -5.94 -51.62 -12.18
N SER A 182 -4.88 -51.92 -12.92
CA SER A 182 -3.95 -53.01 -12.58
C SER A 182 -3.23 -52.61 -11.29
N GLN A 183 -3.71 -53.10 -10.15
CA GLN A 183 -2.97 -53.02 -8.89
C GLN A 183 -1.72 -53.92 -8.97
N PRO A 184 -0.53 -53.43 -8.59
CA PRO A 184 0.56 -54.33 -8.20
C PRO A 184 0.17 -54.99 -6.87
N GLN A 185 -0.18 -56.27 -6.91
CA GLN A 185 -0.41 -57.07 -5.70
C GLN A 185 0.91 -57.25 -4.94
N ILE A 186 0.97 -56.76 -3.70
CA ILE A 186 2.01 -57.15 -2.76
C ILE A 186 1.51 -58.41 -2.03
N GLN A 187 2.12 -59.56 -2.33
CA GLN A 187 1.83 -60.84 -1.67
C GLN A 187 2.62 -60.94 -0.35
N PRO A 188 2.01 -61.39 0.76
CA PRO A 188 2.74 -61.73 1.97
C PRO A 188 3.18 -63.20 1.92
N ALA A 189 4.46 -63.45 1.61
CA ALA A 189 5.06 -64.77 1.77
C ALA A 189 5.33 -65.04 3.26
N SER A 190 4.77 -66.14 3.77
CA SER A 190 5.06 -66.68 5.09
C SER A 190 5.99 -67.88 4.94
N SER A 191 7.15 -67.87 5.59
CA SER A 191 7.82 -69.09 6.05
C SER A 191 8.90 -68.79 7.10
N THR A 192 8.92 -69.70 8.07
CA THR A 192 9.73 -69.78 9.27
C THR A 192 11.10 -70.41 9.03
N THR A 193 12.02 -70.18 9.98
CA THR A 193 13.03 -71.12 10.53
C THR A 193 14.53 -70.78 10.30
N ALA A 194 15.16 -70.45 11.43
CA ALA A 194 16.52 -70.74 11.92
C ALA A 194 17.80 -70.22 11.21
N THR A 195 18.45 -69.25 11.90
CA THR A 195 19.87 -69.12 12.38
C THR A 195 20.97 -70.09 11.88
N PRO A 196 22.29 -69.80 12.06
CA PRO A 196 22.99 -68.58 12.55
C PRO A 196 24.28 -68.20 11.76
N ALA A 197 24.90 -67.04 12.02
CA ALA A 197 26.35 -66.92 12.29
C ALA A 197 26.88 -65.45 12.33
N VAL A 198 27.37 -65.08 13.52
CA VAL A 198 28.60 -64.32 13.83
C VAL A 198 28.76 -62.84 13.39
N SER A 199 28.56 -62.00 14.41
CA SER A 199 29.15 -60.73 14.89
C SER A 199 30.53 -60.23 14.33
N PRO A 200 31.05 -59.05 14.78
CA PRO A 200 30.93 -57.68 14.25
C PRO A 200 32.37 -57.05 14.18
N PRO A 201 32.72 -55.77 14.54
CA PRO A 201 32.02 -54.48 14.67
C PRO A 201 32.77 -53.32 13.94
N SER A 202 32.23 -52.10 13.82
CA SER A 202 32.52 -50.98 14.75
C SER A 202 31.64 -49.79 14.33
N GLN A 203 30.67 -49.37 15.16
CA GLN A 203 30.75 -48.30 16.19
C GLN A 203 30.95 -46.90 15.54
N THR A 204 30.15 -45.87 15.82
CA THR A 204 29.86 -45.35 17.18
C THR A 204 28.66 -44.38 17.19
N SER A 205 27.69 -44.68 18.08
CA SER A 205 26.88 -43.83 18.98
C SER A 205 26.34 -42.46 18.52
N SER A 206 25.03 -42.16 18.50
CA SER A 206 23.99 -42.18 19.56
C SER A 206 24.19 -41.15 20.68
N GLN A 207 23.24 -40.23 20.83
CA GLN A 207 22.60 -39.98 22.13
C GLN A 207 21.17 -39.39 21.98
N VAL A 208 20.33 -39.86 22.89
CA VAL A 208 18.87 -39.73 23.04
C VAL A 208 18.61 -38.83 24.25
N ALA A 209 17.54 -38.02 24.23
CA ALA A 209 16.55 -37.91 25.31
C ALA A 209 15.52 -36.79 25.07
N SER A 210 14.24 -37.17 25.15
CA SER A 210 13.02 -36.34 25.26
C SER A 210 12.80 -35.88 26.73
N PRO A 211 11.64 -35.31 27.15
CA PRO A 211 10.74 -34.27 26.63
C PRO A 211 10.35 -33.19 27.70
N GLN A 212 9.60 -32.14 27.28
CA GLN A 212 8.49 -31.42 27.98
C GLN A 212 8.56 -29.87 28.08
N LYS A 213 7.54 -29.26 27.46
CA LYS A 213 6.49 -28.34 27.99
C LYS A 213 6.78 -26.83 28.23
N VAL A 214 5.92 -26.05 27.53
CA VAL A 214 5.28 -24.72 27.79
C VAL A 214 6.06 -23.40 27.87
N SER A 215 5.36 -22.36 27.38
CA SER A 215 5.34 -20.94 27.81
C SER A 215 5.94 -19.91 26.84
N SER A 216 5.02 -19.30 26.07
CA SER A 216 4.84 -17.85 25.81
C SER A 216 6.02 -16.87 25.94
N GLY A 217 6.16 -16.00 24.93
CA GLY A 217 6.62 -14.62 25.15
C GLY A 217 7.43 -14.00 24.01
N THR A 218 6.74 -13.17 23.21
CA THR A 218 7.21 -11.88 22.70
C THR A 218 8.46 -11.85 21.80
N SER A 219 8.23 -11.79 20.48
CA SER A 219 9.18 -11.23 19.51
C SER A 219 8.67 -9.88 19.01
N THR A 220 9.33 -8.82 19.47
CA THR A 220 9.36 -7.49 18.84
C THR A 220 10.20 -7.54 17.56
N PRO A 221 9.77 -6.95 16.43
CA PRO A 221 10.67 -6.67 15.33
C PRO A 221 11.18 -5.22 15.42
N ASN A 222 12.51 -5.13 15.40
CA ASN A 222 13.30 -3.92 15.40
C ASN A 222 13.24 -3.24 14.01
N LEU A 223 12.84 -1.96 13.97
CA LEU A 223 13.13 -1.06 12.85
C LEU A 223 14.55 -0.52 13.01
N VAL A 224 15.41 -0.61 11.97
CA VAL A 224 16.11 0.57 11.40
C VAL A 224 17.04 0.20 10.23
N SER A 225 16.82 0.95 9.14
CA SER A 225 17.72 1.53 8.14
C SER A 225 18.90 0.75 7.54
N GLU A 226 18.96 0.80 6.21
CA GLU A 226 20.20 0.75 5.45
C GLU A 226 20.34 2.01 4.60
N ALA A 227 21.41 2.74 4.87
CA ALA A 227 21.91 3.84 4.05
C ALA A 227 23.00 3.29 3.13
N VAL A 228 23.00 3.66 1.86
CA VAL A 228 24.14 3.46 0.97
C VAL A 228 24.67 4.82 0.52
N GLY A 229 25.94 5.04 0.79
CA GLY A 229 26.70 6.21 0.40
C GLY A 229 27.90 5.82 -0.47
N GLY A 230 28.23 6.73 -1.39
CA GLY A 230 29.45 6.80 -2.18
C GLY A 230 29.22 7.80 -3.33
N GLY A 231 29.93 8.90 -3.53
CA GLY A 231 31.17 9.40 -2.95
C GLY A 231 32.10 9.89 -4.07
N SER A 232 32.05 11.18 -4.40
CA SER A 232 33.07 12.01 -5.10
C SER A 232 32.48 13.41 -5.30
N GLY A 233 33.08 14.57 -5.06
CA GLY A 233 34.40 15.00 -4.61
C GLY A 233 34.57 16.48 -5.01
N SER A 234 35.08 17.30 -4.07
CA SER A 234 35.71 18.64 -4.24
C SER A 234 34.84 19.91 -4.35
N GLY A 235 35.17 20.94 -3.55
CA GLY A 235 34.86 22.33 -3.91
C GLY A 235 34.55 23.39 -2.83
N GLY A 236 35.31 23.48 -1.73
CA GLY A 236 35.74 24.73 -1.07
C GLY A 236 34.76 25.88 -0.71
N SER A 237 34.70 26.17 0.60
CA SER A 237 35.05 27.46 1.22
C SER A 237 33.99 28.08 2.16
N SER A 238 34.47 28.27 3.38
CA SER A 238 33.87 28.78 4.61
C SER A 238 33.79 30.31 4.67
N LYS A 239 32.80 30.85 5.43
CA LYS A 239 33.04 32.02 6.29
C LYS A 239 31.99 32.17 7.40
N THR A 240 32.50 32.23 8.64
CA THR A 240 32.10 33.08 9.81
C THR A 240 30.68 32.92 10.37
N GLY A 241 30.42 32.81 11.67
CA GLY A 241 31.20 32.99 12.90
C GLY A 241 30.19 33.03 14.07
N SER A 242 30.57 32.51 15.23
CA SER A 242 29.86 32.62 16.53
C SER A 242 30.65 33.59 17.42
N PRO A 243 30.05 34.31 18.40
CA PRO A 243 29.57 33.68 19.64
C PRO A 243 28.31 34.28 20.31
N ALA A 244 27.77 33.51 21.25
CA ALA A 244 26.69 33.77 22.23
C ALA A 244 27.15 34.78 23.35
N PRO A 245 26.48 34.98 24.51
CA PRO A 245 25.20 34.46 25.05
C PRO A 245 24.32 35.51 25.81
N GLY A 246 23.16 35.09 26.36
CA GLY A 246 22.60 35.68 27.59
C GLY A 246 21.13 36.11 27.59
N SER A 247 20.28 35.31 28.24
CA SER A 247 18.99 35.67 28.87
C SER A 247 19.20 35.57 30.40
N PRO A 248 18.50 36.30 31.31
CA PRO A 248 17.04 36.14 31.51
C PRO A 248 16.25 37.33 32.13
N ALA A 249 14.94 37.09 32.28
CA ALA A 249 14.01 37.58 33.33
C ALA A 249 13.07 38.79 33.08
N GLN A 250 11.79 38.44 32.89
CA GLN A 250 10.56 38.93 33.58
C GLN A 250 10.37 40.42 33.88
N SER A 251 9.23 41.00 33.42
CA SER A 251 8.06 41.32 34.27
C SER A 251 7.03 42.24 33.60
N ALA A 252 5.76 41.84 33.71
CA ALA A 252 4.52 42.61 33.92
C ALA A 252 4.30 44.01 33.30
N ALA A 253 3.16 44.15 32.58
CA ALA A 253 1.98 44.95 32.98
C ALA A 253 1.34 45.81 31.87
N SER A 254 0.00 45.73 31.85
CA SER A 254 -1.00 46.76 31.51
C SER A 254 -1.19 47.27 30.07
N THR A 255 -2.38 46.95 29.56
CA THR A 255 -3.21 47.67 28.57
C THR A 255 -3.56 49.10 29.07
N PRO A 256 -3.92 50.08 28.19
CA PRO A 256 -5.30 50.20 27.72
C PRO A 256 -5.52 50.72 26.27
N SER A 257 -6.63 50.24 25.71
CA SER A 257 -7.62 50.83 24.77
C SER A 257 -7.35 52.16 24.04
N LYS A 258 -7.56 52.16 22.72
CA LYS A 258 -8.31 53.25 22.03
C LYS A 258 -9.04 52.74 20.76
N SER A 259 -10.22 53.31 20.57
CA SER A 259 -11.34 52.93 19.74
C SER A 259 -11.50 53.77 18.47
N THR A 260 -11.97 53.11 17.38
CA THR A 260 -12.89 53.58 16.30
C THR A 260 -12.47 54.72 15.34
N PRO A 261 -13.11 54.93 14.15
CA PRO A 261 -14.40 54.40 13.67
C PRO A 261 -14.52 53.90 12.21
N SER A 262 -15.67 53.24 12.02
CA SER A 262 -16.45 52.82 10.85
C SER A 262 -16.35 53.54 9.50
N LYS A 263 -16.57 52.78 8.41
CA LYS A 263 -17.30 53.27 7.23
C LYS A 263 -18.19 52.17 6.61
N LYS A 264 -19.49 52.42 6.63
CA LYS A 264 -20.60 51.64 6.04
C LYS A 264 -21.22 52.47 4.93
N LYS A 265 -21.33 51.94 3.71
CA LYS A 265 -22.19 52.40 2.60
C LYS A 265 -22.07 51.36 1.48
N GLY A 266 -23.10 50.86 0.82
CA GLY A 266 -24.54 51.10 0.86
C GLY A 266 -25.15 50.27 -0.28
N LYS A 267 -26.31 49.67 -0.03
CA LYS A 267 -27.11 48.89 -0.98
C LYS A 267 -28.29 49.76 -1.44
N LYS A 268 -28.49 49.86 -2.76
CA LYS A 268 -29.69 50.30 -3.50
C LYS A 268 -29.40 49.88 -4.96
N LYS A 269 -30.30 49.33 -5.75
CA LYS A 269 -31.76 49.21 -5.70
C LYS A 269 -32.13 48.00 -6.54
#